data_AF-A0A8T2ZC95-F1
#
_entry.id   AF-A0A8T2ZC95-F1
#
_cell.length_a   1.000
_cell.length_b   1.000
_cell.length_c   1.000
_cell.angle_alpha   90.00
_cell.angle_beta   90.00
_cell.angle_gamma   90.00
#
_symmetry.space_group_name_H-M   'P 1'
#
loop_
_entity.id
_entity.type
_entity.pdbx_description
1 polymer ?
#
loop_
_entity_poly.entity_id
_entity_poly.type
_entity_poly.pdbx_seq_one_letter_code
_entity_poly.pdbx_strand_id
1 'polypeptide(L)'
;MEDYTLEKVDSKRYEWVRVDSWDNLSDKQEAKVYSKDLSSYCGRLLEETEDELAELIKKGSVKVGGLSKILCQDLSKHCKQSSDSHEVTVDDDESDGEL
;
A
#
# COMPACT_ATOMS: atom_id res chain seq x y z
N MET A 1 15.29 -2.66 3.30
CA MET A 1 13.98 -2.34 2.70
C MET A 1 13.96 -3.03 1.36
N GLU A 2 12.90 -3.73 1.05
CA GLU A 2 12.78 -4.40 -0.25
C GLU A 2 12.38 -3.35 -1.27
N ASP A 3 13.17 -3.23 -2.33
CA ASP A 3 12.97 -2.20 -3.34
C ASP A 3 11.79 -2.60 -4.23
N TYR A 4 10.86 -1.69 -4.45
CA TYR A 4 9.83 -1.83 -5.49
C TYR A 4 10.18 -0.94 -6.67
N THR A 5 9.76 -1.34 -7.86
CA THR A 5 9.91 -0.55 -9.08
C THR A 5 8.70 -0.71 -9.99
N LEU A 6 8.62 0.13 -11.02
CA LEU A 6 7.54 0.11 -12.00
C LEU A 6 8.03 -0.63 -13.25
N GLU A 7 7.38 -1.74 -13.60
CA GLU A 7 7.68 -2.51 -14.80
C GLU A 7 6.54 -2.40 -15.82
N LYS A 8 6.91 -2.34 -17.10
CA LYS A 8 5.97 -2.28 -18.21
C LYS A 8 5.53 -3.69 -18.61
N VAL A 9 4.29 -4.04 -18.27
CA VAL A 9 3.72 -5.37 -18.56
C VAL A 9 3.15 -5.44 -19.98
N ASP A 10 2.66 -4.31 -20.52
CA ASP A 10 2.30 -4.19 -21.94
C ASP A 10 2.43 -2.74 -22.43
N SER A 11 2.02 -2.45 -23.68
CA SER A 11 2.17 -1.11 -24.26
C SER A 11 1.49 0.02 -23.49
N LYS A 12 0.56 -0.27 -22.58
CA LYS A 12 -0.23 0.74 -21.84
C LYS A 12 -0.27 0.55 -20.33
N ARG A 13 0.14 -0.62 -19.82
CA ARG A 13 0.07 -0.96 -18.40
C ARG A 13 1.44 -1.07 -17.78
N TYR A 14 1.53 -0.48 -16.60
CA TYR A 14 2.66 -0.52 -15.72
C TYR A 14 2.22 -1.14 -14.40
N GLU A 15 3.04 -1.99 -13.82
CA GLU A 15 2.77 -2.63 -12.54
C GLU A 15 3.94 -2.40 -11.58
N TRP A 16 3.61 -2.20 -10.31
CA TRP A 16 4.61 -2.15 -9.25
C TRP A 16 5.06 -3.58 -8.93
N VAL A 17 6.33 -3.87 -9.16
CA VAL A 17 6.93 -5.17 -8.90
C VAL A 17 7.98 -5.06 -7.80
N ARG A 18 8.06 -6.10 -6.97
CA ARG A 18 9.12 -6.22 -5.97
C ARG A 18 10.42 -6.61 -6.69
N VAL A 19 11.52 -5.95 -6.35
CA VAL A 19 12.82 -6.19 -6.98
C VAL A 19 13.60 -7.20 -6.14
N ASP A 20 13.63 -8.46 -6.59
CA ASP A 20 14.49 -9.50 -6.01
C ASP A 20 15.93 -9.40 -6.55
N SER A 21 16.10 -8.97 -7.80
CA SER A 21 17.40 -8.69 -8.42
C SER A 21 17.28 -7.65 -9.53
N TRP A 22 18.12 -6.62 -9.46
CA TRP A 22 18.19 -5.57 -10.48
C TRP A 22 18.68 -6.06 -11.85
N ASP A 23 19.34 -7.22 -11.89
CA ASP A 23 19.87 -7.80 -13.13
C ASP A 23 18.81 -8.55 -13.93
N ASN A 24 17.65 -8.84 -13.32
CA ASN A 24 16.52 -9.50 -13.98
C ASN A 24 15.57 -8.51 -14.68
N LEU A 25 15.80 -7.20 -14.54
CA LEU A 25 14.94 -6.16 -15.08
C LEU A 25 15.42 -5.71 -16.46
N SER A 26 14.49 -5.60 -17.40
CA SER A 26 14.78 -5.22 -18.80
C SER A 26 15.42 -3.83 -18.90
N ASP A 27 14.89 -2.85 -18.17
CA ASP A 27 15.37 -1.46 -18.18
C ASP A 27 15.85 -1.03 -16.79
N LYS A 28 16.98 -1.60 -16.36
CA LYS A 28 17.57 -1.41 -15.02
C LYS A 28 17.72 0.06 -14.60
N GLN A 29 18.07 0.96 -15.51
CA GLN A 29 18.27 2.37 -15.18
C GLN A 29 16.95 3.07 -14.85
N GLU A 30 15.92 2.85 -15.67
CA GLU A 30 14.58 3.40 -15.47
C GLU A 30 13.94 2.82 -14.21
N ALA A 31 14.06 1.51 -14.00
CA ALA A 31 13.58 0.85 -12.80
C ALA A 31 14.20 1.43 -11.51
N LYS A 32 15.50 1.74 -11.52
CA LYS A 32 16.17 2.38 -10.37
C LYS A 32 15.66 3.79 -10.10
N VAL A 33 15.31 4.54 -11.14
CA VAL A 33 14.71 5.87 -11.00
C VAL A 33 13.35 5.74 -10.32
N TYR A 34 12.47 4.87 -10.82
CA TYR A 34 11.14 4.68 -10.20
C TYR A 34 11.21 4.21 -8.76
N SER A 35 12.14 3.31 -8.45
CA SER A 35 12.33 2.85 -7.07
C SER A 35 12.79 3.95 -6.13
N LYS A 36 13.70 4.81 -6.60
CA LYS A 36 14.15 5.98 -5.84
C LYS A 36 13.02 6.99 -5.67
N ASP A 37 12.23 7.23 -6.70
CA ASP A 37 11.09 8.14 -6.67
C ASP A 37 10.03 7.63 -5.69
N LEU A 38 9.73 6.32 -5.71
CA LEU A 38 8.83 5.68 -4.75
C LEU A 38 9.34 5.82 -3.31
N SER A 39 10.61 5.52 -3.07
CA SER A 39 11.20 5.64 -1.73
C SER A 39 11.18 7.08 -1.22
N SER A 40 11.48 8.04 -2.09
CA SER A 40 11.42 9.47 -1.78
C SER A 40 9.99 9.92 -1.50
N TYR A 41 9.02 9.42 -2.25
CA TYR A 41 7.61 9.68 -2.03
C TYR A 41 7.14 9.11 -0.69
N CYS A 42 7.49 7.86 -0.34
CA CYS A 42 7.15 7.28 0.96
C CYS A 42 7.75 8.08 2.12
N GLY A 43 8.99 8.55 1.98
CA GLY A 43 9.64 9.41 2.97
C GLY A 43 8.87 10.72 3.17
N ARG A 44 8.57 11.42 2.07
CA ARG A 44 7.79 12.68 2.11
C ARG A 44 6.39 12.46 2.66
N LEU A 45 5.70 11.41 2.23
CA LEU A 45 4.35 11.10 2.70
C LEU A 45 4.33 10.92 4.21
N LEU A 46 5.29 10.17 4.76
CA LEU A 46 5.38 9.98 6.20
C LEU A 46 5.76 11.27 6.92
N GLU A 47 6.71 12.05 6.40
CA GLU A 47 7.09 13.34 6.97
C GLU A 47 5.91 14.33 7.01
N GLU A 48 5.12 14.41 5.94
CA GLU A 48 3.95 15.28 5.85
C GLU A 48 2.79 14.83 6.75
N THR A 49 2.67 13.51 7.01
CA THR A 49 1.52 12.93 7.72
C THR A 49 1.85 12.42 9.12
N GLU A 50 3.09 12.53 9.60
CA GLU A 50 3.60 11.92 10.83
C GLU A 50 2.75 12.29 12.05
N ASP A 51 2.56 13.60 12.27
CA ASP A 51 1.85 14.11 13.45
C ASP A 51 0.40 13.62 13.49
N GLU A 52 -0.32 13.74 12.36
CA GLU A 52 -1.72 13.34 12.26
C GLU A 52 -1.89 11.81 12.38
N LEU A 53 -1.01 11.04 11.74
CA LEU A 53 -1.00 9.59 11.84
C LEU A 53 -0.72 9.14 13.27
N ALA A 54 0.25 9.77 13.95
CA ALA A 54 0.59 9.47 15.34
C ALA A 54 -0.60 9.75 16.28
N GLU A 55 -1.33 10.85 16.06
CA GLU A 55 -2.53 11.15 16.84
C GLU A 55 -3.65 10.13 16.60
N LEU A 56 -3.85 9.65 15.37
CA LEU A 56 -4.81 8.59 15.08
C LEU A 56 -4.43 7.27 15.74
N ILE A 57 -3.14 6.92 15.76
CA ILE A 57 -2.64 5.71 16.42
C ILE A 57 -2.85 5.82 17.93
N LYS A 58 -2.49 6.95 18.57
CA LYS A 58 -2.66 7.17 20.01
C LYS A 58 -4.12 7.07 20.44
N LYS A 59 -5.05 7.54 19.59
CA LYS A 59 -6.50 7.44 19.83
C LYS A 59 -7.07 6.03 19.63
N GLY A 60 -6.29 5.10 19.11
CA GLY A 60 -6.75 3.75 18.77
C GLY A 60 -7.60 3.69 17.50
N SER A 61 -7.55 4.74 16.66
CA SER A 61 -8.34 4.83 15.43
C SER A 61 -7.74 4.03 14.27
N VAL A 62 -6.53 3.47 14.44
CA VAL A 62 -5.84 2.67 13.42
C VAL A 62 -5.97 1.19 13.73
N LYS A 63 -6.74 0.47 12.89
CA LYS A 63 -6.81 -1.00 12.93
C LYS A 63 -5.63 -1.62 12.19
N VAL A 64 -5.27 -2.85 12.55
CA VAL A 64 -4.29 -3.66 11.79
C VAL A 64 -4.76 -3.77 10.33
N GLY A 65 -3.88 -3.44 9.39
CA GLY A 65 -4.20 -3.39 7.96
C GLY A 65 -4.93 -2.12 7.48
N GLY A 66 -5.38 -1.25 8.38
CA GLY A 66 -6.10 0.00 8.04
C GLY A 66 -5.19 1.18 7.66
N LEU A 67 -3.88 1.04 7.83
CA LEU A 67 -2.88 2.08 7.56
C LEU A 67 -2.92 2.58 6.11
N SER A 68 -3.13 1.69 5.14
CA SER A 68 -3.19 2.06 3.72
C SER A 68 -4.38 2.98 3.41
N LYS A 69 -5.55 2.71 3.99
CA LYS A 69 -6.75 3.54 3.85
C LYS A 69 -6.50 4.92 4.45
N ILE A 70 -5.99 4.97 5.67
CA ILE A 70 -5.74 6.23 6.39
C ILE A 70 -4.71 7.08 5.65
N LEU A 71 -3.56 6.51 5.29
CA LEU A 71 -2.52 7.25 4.58
C LEU A 71 -3.00 7.71 3.20
N CYS A 72 -3.64 6.84 2.41
CA CYS A 72 -3.95 7.17 1.03
C CYS A 72 -5.25 7.98 0.85
N GLN A 73 -6.28 7.73 1.65
CA GLN A 73 -7.60 8.37 1.51
C GLN A 73 -7.78 9.53 2.48
N ASP A 74 -7.45 9.35 3.75
CA ASP A 74 -7.82 10.30 4.80
C ASP A 74 -6.78 11.43 4.92
N LEU A 75 -5.49 11.07 5.03
CA LEU A 75 -4.40 12.03 5.25
C LEU A 75 -3.92 12.63 3.93
N SER A 76 -3.37 11.83 3.00
CA SER A 76 -2.81 12.35 1.75
C SER A 76 -3.84 12.63 0.65
N LYS A 77 -5.02 12.01 0.71
CA LYS A 77 -6.09 12.14 -0.30
C LYS A 77 -5.65 11.82 -1.73
N HIS A 78 -4.60 11.01 -1.89
CA HIS A 78 -4.12 10.56 -3.19
C HIS A 78 -4.98 9.44 -3.78
N CYS A 79 -5.68 8.67 -2.94
CA CYS A 79 -6.64 7.68 -3.38
C CYS A 79 -8.06 8.27 -3.38
N LYS A 80 -8.82 8.02 -4.44
CA LYS A 80 -10.27 8.23 -4.40
C LYS A 80 -10.89 7.18 -3.47
N GLN A 81 -11.89 7.57 -2.70
CA GLN A 81 -12.76 6.60 -2.03
C GLN A 81 -13.42 5.75 -3.12
N SER A 82 -13.05 4.47 -3.21
CA SER A 82 -13.90 3.52 -3.92
C SER A 82 -15.21 3.47 -3.15
N SER A 83 -16.35 3.70 -3.81
CA SER A 83 -17.65 3.46 -3.19
C SER A 83 -17.66 2.07 -2.58
N ASP A 84 -17.79 2.00 -1.25
CA ASP A 84 -17.91 0.78 -0.47
C ASP A 84 -18.94 -0.16 -1.12
N SER A 85 -18.51 -1.36 -1.53
CA SER A 85 -19.40 -2.44 -1.95
C SER A 85 -18.70 -3.78 -1.77
N HIS A 86 -18.44 -4.15 -0.52
CA HIS A 86 -18.79 -5.43 0.10
C HIS A 86 -18.07 -5.52 1.45
N GLU A 87 -18.78 -5.19 2.52
CA GLU A 87 -18.50 -5.79 3.82
C GLU A 87 -18.74 -7.29 3.65
N VAL A 88 -17.67 -8.08 3.59
CA VAL A 88 -17.78 -9.51 3.87
C VAL A 88 -17.93 -9.63 5.38
N THR A 89 -19.18 -9.69 5.84
CA THR A 89 -19.49 -10.24 7.15
C THR A 89 -19.02 -11.69 7.14
N VAL A 90 -17.88 -11.96 7.76
CA VAL A 90 -17.52 -13.32 8.14
C VAL A 90 -18.46 -13.68 9.27
N ASP A 91 -19.52 -14.41 8.92
CA ASP A 91 -20.41 -15.05 9.87
C ASP A 91 -19.61 -16.16 10.56
N ASP A 92 -19.47 -16.01 11.88
CA ASP A 92 -18.83 -16.96 12.78
C ASP A 92 -19.86 -18.08 13.06
N ASP A 93 -19.87 -19.12 12.22
CA ASP A 93 -20.67 -20.34 12.50
C ASP A 93 -19.80 -21.34 13.27
N GLU A 94 -19.80 -21.17 14.59
CA GLU A 94 -19.49 -22.21 15.55
C GLU A 94 -20.49 -23.37 15.39
N SER A 95 -20.04 -24.51 14.88
CA SER A 95 -20.79 -25.77 14.97
C SER A 95 -19.90 -26.87 15.56
N ASP A 96 -19.95 -26.95 16.88
CA ASP A 96 -19.69 -28.16 17.67
C ASP A 96 -20.80 -29.19 17.38
N GLY A 97 -20.43 -30.43 17.02
CA GLY A 97 -21.41 -31.46 16.70
C GLY A 97 -20.80 -32.79 16.24
N GLU A 98 -20.53 -33.64 17.24
CA GLU A 98 -20.18 -35.06 17.20
C GLU A 98 -20.91 -35.88 16.12
N LEU A 99 -20.19 -36.81 15.44
CA LEU A 99 -20.55 -38.22 15.19
C LEU A 99 -19.35 -39.03 14.67
#